data_AF-A0A383DMP2-F1
#
_entry.id   AF-A0A383DMP2-F1
#
_cell.length_a   1.000
_cell.length_b   1.000
_cell.length_c   1.000
_cell.angle_alpha   90.00
_cell.angle_beta   90.00
_cell.angle_gamma   90.00
#
_symmetry.space_group_name_H-M   'P 1'
#
loop_
_entity.id
_entity.type
_entity.pdbx_description
1 polymer ?
#
loop_
_entity_poly.entity_id
_entity_poly.type
_entity_poly.pdbx_seq_one_letter_code
_entity_poly.pdbx_strand_id
1 'polypeptide(L)'
;TDDKPIIITDGVVNVLPKLEVKMHILRNAVDFANKIGISRPKVSVLSATEEVLDSVPSSIEADLITKRAKKENINADVFGPLAFDNSISKKSASIKKIKSEVAGNADILLVPNVETGNALVKMMIYFMGACAAGVVLGGKTPVVITSRSDESEARLASIAAAVVALN
;
A
#
# COMPACT_ATOMS: atom_id res chain seq x y z
N THR A 1 -20.05 -9.72 0.79
CA THR A 1 -18.72 -10.15 1.21
C THR A 1 -17.74 -9.50 0.27
N ASP A 2 -17.20 -8.34 0.65
CA ASP A 2 -16.21 -7.64 -0.16
C ASP A 2 -14.85 -8.29 0.11
N ASP A 3 -14.61 -9.47 -0.48
CA ASP A 3 -13.34 -10.20 -0.40
C ASP A 3 -12.29 -9.57 -1.34
N LYS A 4 -12.11 -8.24 -1.21
CA LYS A 4 -11.17 -7.47 -2.01
C LYS A 4 -9.79 -7.52 -1.36
N PRO A 5 -8.72 -7.91 -2.08
CA PRO A 5 -7.37 -7.89 -1.53
C PRO A 5 -6.93 -6.45 -1.27
N ILE A 6 -6.10 -6.27 -0.23
CA ILE A 6 -5.44 -5.00 0.08
C ILE A 6 -3.93 -5.18 -0.04
N ILE A 7 -3.26 -4.30 -0.79
CA ILE A 7 -1.81 -4.32 -0.96
C ILE A 7 -1.20 -3.34 0.06
N ILE A 8 -0.22 -3.79 0.84
CA ILE A 8 0.51 -2.95 1.80
C ILE A 8 1.97 -2.89 1.35
N THR A 9 2.53 -1.69 1.19
CA THR A 9 3.90 -1.52 0.70
C THR A 9 4.57 -0.27 1.28
N ASP A 10 5.86 -0.26 1.63
CA ASP A 10 6.76 -1.41 1.78
C ASP A 10 6.89 -1.78 3.27
N GLY A 11 6.57 -3.02 3.61
CA GLY A 11 6.64 -3.55 4.97
C GLY A 11 7.84 -4.47 5.25
N VAL A 12 8.80 -4.58 4.31
CA VAL A 12 9.91 -5.54 4.42
C VAL A 12 11.27 -4.99 3.99
N VAL A 13 11.39 -4.35 2.82
CA VAL A 13 12.72 -4.12 2.19
C VAL A 13 13.27 -2.73 2.52
N ASN A 14 12.48 -1.68 2.28
CA ASN A 14 12.92 -0.30 2.45
C ASN A 14 12.60 0.21 3.86
N VAL A 15 13.63 0.35 4.70
CA VAL A 15 13.48 0.72 6.12
C VAL A 15 12.81 2.10 6.31
N LEU A 16 13.48 3.15 5.82
CA LEU A 16 12.99 4.52 5.85
C LEU A 16 13.19 5.15 4.46
N PRO A 17 12.35 4.81 3.47
CA PRO A 17 12.55 5.25 2.10
C PRO A 17 12.34 6.76 1.98
N LYS A 18 13.28 7.43 1.30
CA LYS A 18 13.12 8.84 0.90
C LYS A 18 12.10 8.96 -0.24
N LEU A 19 11.68 10.19 -0.53
CA LEU A 19 10.68 10.50 -1.56
C LEU A 19 10.89 9.76 -2.89
N GLU A 20 12.10 9.78 -3.47
CA GLU A 20 12.37 9.09 -4.74
C GLU A 20 12.12 7.58 -4.67
N VAL A 21 12.57 6.97 -3.58
CA VAL A 21 12.38 5.53 -3.34
C VAL A 21 10.89 5.23 -3.15
N LYS A 22 10.15 6.07 -2.43
CA LYS A 22 8.69 5.95 -2.30
C LYS A 22 7.96 6.05 -3.63
N MET A 23 8.42 6.90 -4.54
CA MET A 23 7.87 6.97 -5.90
C MET A 23 8.14 5.68 -6.70
N HIS A 24 9.29 5.03 -6.51
CA HIS A 24 9.55 3.72 -7.12
C HIS A 24 8.67 2.61 -6.50
N ILE A 25 8.53 2.60 -5.18
CA ILE A 25 7.64 1.68 -4.46
C ILE A 25 6.20 1.84 -4.97
N LEU A 26 5.73 3.08 -5.10
CA LEU A 26 4.40 3.40 -5.64
C LEU A 26 4.20 2.81 -7.03
N ARG A 27 5.14 3.03 -7.96
CA ARG A 27 5.02 2.50 -9.34
C ARG A 27 5.00 0.98 -9.35
N ASN A 28 5.89 0.32 -8.62
CA ASN A 28 5.89 -1.14 -8.52
C ASN A 28 4.56 -1.70 -8.01
N ALA A 29 3.96 -1.06 -7.00
CA ALA A 29 2.69 -1.48 -6.44
C ALA A 29 1.52 -1.24 -7.40
N VAL A 30 1.50 -0.10 -8.09
CA VAL A 30 0.50 0.22 -9.11
C VAL A 30 0.59 -0.76 -10.28
N ASP A 31 1.80 -1.04 -10.77
CA ASP A 31 2.01 -2.00 -11.87
C ASP A 31 1.55 -3.40 -11.47
N PHE A 32 1.85 -3.83 -10.24
CA PHE A 32 1.37 -5.11 -9.72
C PHE A 32 -0.16 -5.15 -9.60
N ALA A 33 -0.78 -4.10 -9.06
CA ALA A 33 -2.23 -3.99 -8.96
C ALA A 33 -2.91 -4.09 -10.33
N ASN A 34 -2.33 -3.47 -11.36
CA ASN A 34 -2.80 -3.60 -12.74
C ASN A 34 -2.74 -5.05 -13.24
N LYS A 35 -1.64 -5.77 -12.95
CA LYS A 35 -1.46 -7.18 -13.35
C LYS A 35 -2.45 -8.13 -12.69
N ILE A 36 -2.92 -7.83 -11.47
CA ILE A 36 -3.98 -8.60 -10.79
C ILE A 36 -5.40 -8.12 -11.16
N GLY A 37 -5.54 -7.27 -12.17
CA GLY A 37 -6.84 -6.86 -12.72
C GLY A 37 -7.43 -5.55 -12.15
N ILE A 38 -6.70 -4.81 -11.32
CA ILE A 38 -7.12 -3.51 -10.81
C ILE A 38 -6.57 -2.42 -11.73
N SER A 39 -7.30 -2.13 -12.83
CA SER A 39 -6.84 -1.27 -13.94
C SER A 39 -6.52 0.19 -13.57
N ARG A 40 -7.07 0.66 -12.45
CA ARG A 40 -6.83 2.01 -11.91
C ARG A 40 -6.90 1.96 -10.39
N PRO A 41 -5.82 1.50 -9.72
CA PRO A 41 -5.82 1.28 -8.28
C PRO A 41 -5.92 2.60 -7.51
N LYS A 42 -6.62 2.55 -6.37
CA LYS A 42 -6.72 3.63 -5.39
C LYS A 42 -5.61 3.48 -4.37
N VAL A 43 -4.66 4.40 -4.37
CA VAL A 43 -3.51 4.38 -3.48
C VAL A 43 -3.68 5.41 -2.38
N SER A 44 -3.79 4.93 -1.14
CA SER A 44 -3.68 5.76 0.04
C SER A 44 -2.22 5.92 0.44
N VAL A 45 -1.73 7.16 0.51
CA VAL A 45 -0.42 7.45 1.06
C VAL A 45 -0.57 7.74 2.55
N LEU A 46 -0.18 6.76 3.36
CA LEU A 46 -0.50 6.73 4.78
C LEU A 46 0.32 7.72 5.59
N SER A 47 -0.37 8.37 6.51
CA SER A 47 0.18 9.20 7.58
C SER A 47 -0.66 9.02 8.84
N ALA A 48 -0.37 9.78 9.90
CA ALA A 48 -1.16 9.79 11.13
C ALA A 48 -2.34 10.79 11.09
N THR A 49 -2.42 11.61 10.05
CA THR A 49 -3.37 12.73 9.91
C THR A 49 -3.72 12.95 8.45
N GLU A 50 -4.81 13.67 8.18
CA GLU A 50 -5.20 14.17 6.86
C GLU A 50 -4.64 15.56 6.55
N GLU A 51 -4.09 16.23 7.56
CA GLU A 51 -3.51 17.57 7.43
C GLU A 51 -2.00 17.50 7.20
N VAL A 52 -1.48 18.43 6.41
CA VAL A 52 -0.03 18.59 6.22
C VAL A 52 0.52 19.39 7.40
N LEU A 53 1.30 18.74 8.26
CA LEU A 53 1.82 19.29 9.50
C LEU A 53 3.34 19.07 9.58
N ASP A 54 4.09 20.13 9.93
CA ASP A 54 5.55 20.06 10.12
C ASP A 54 5.96 19.08 11.22
N SER A 55 5.12 18.91 12.24
CA SER A 55 5.30 17.95 13.33
C SER A 55 5.06 16.50 12.92
N VAL A 56 4.50 16.26 11.72
CA VAL A 56 4.23 14.93 11.17
C VAL A 56 4.90 14.82 9.80
N PRO A 57 6.21 14.50 9.72
CA PRO A 57 6.95 14.49 8.46
C PRO A 57 6.34 13.61 7.36
N SER A 58 5.73 12.48 7.73
CA SER A 58 5.02 11.60 6.79
C SER A 58 3.83 12.29 6.11
N SER A 59 3.21 13.29 6.74
CA SER A 59 2.13 14.07 6.14
C SER A 59 2.60 14.93 4.97
N ILE A 60 3.77 15.55 5.12
CA ILE A 60 4.44 16.37 4.09
C ILE A 60 4.85 15.48 2.93
N GLU A 61 5.49 14.35 3.24
CA GLU A 61 5.92 13.41 2.20
C GLU A 61 4.72 12.84 1.43
N ALA A 62 3.61 12.53 2.10
CA ALA A 62 2.40 12.02 1.45
C ALA A 62 1.76 13.04 0.51
N ASP A 63 1.73 14.32 0.90
CA ASP A 63 1.27 15.41 0.04
C ASP A 63 2.18 15.58 -1.19
N LEU A 64 3.50 15.52 -0.99
CA LEU A 64 4.48 15.58 -2.09
C LEU A 64 4.32 14.40 -3.07
N ILE A 65 4.15 13.18 -2.57
CA ILE A 65 3.89 11.99 -3.39
C ILE A 65 2.60 12.15 -4.18
N THR A 66 1.52 12.62 -3.53
CA THR A 66 0.22 12.84 -4.17
C THR A 66 0.32 13.84 -5.33
N LYS A 67 0.96 14.99 -5.09
CA LYS A 67 1.19 16.01 -6.12
C LYS A 67 2.06 15.49 -7.26
N ARG A 68 3.12 14.74 -6.94
CA ARG A 68 4.06 14.21 -7.93
C ARG A 68 3.44 13.09 -8.77
N ALA A 69 2.70 12.18 -8.17
CA ALA A 69 1.97 11.12 -8.88
C ALA A 69 1.01 11.69 -9.91
N LYS A 70 0.30 12.78 -9.56
CA LYS A 70 -0.55 13.52 -10.49
C LYS A 70 0.25 14.17 -11.63
N LYS A 71 1.36 14.84 -11.30
CA LYS A 71 2.23 15.50 -12.29
C LYS A 71 2.85 14.51 -13.27
N GLU A 72 3.23 13.33 -12.80
CA GLU A 72 3.83 12.26 -13.60
C GLU A 72 2.78 11.37 -14.29
N ASN A 73 1.49 11.64 -14.08
CA ASN A 73 0.39 10.89 -14.66
C ASN A 73 0.48 9.37 -14.39
N ILE A 74 0.77 8.99 -13.14
CA ILE A 74 0.75 7.59 -12.72
C ILE A 74 -0.65 7.02 -12.96
N ASN A 75 -0.74 5.80 -13.50
CA ASN A 75 -2.00 5.12 -13.78
C ASN A 75 -2.68 4.59 -12.50
N ALA A 76 -3.02 5.50 -11.59
CA ALA A 76 -3.65 5.23 -10.31
C ALA A 76 -4.32 6.51 -9.78
N ASP A 77 -5.30 6.34 -8.90
CA ASP A 77 -5.82 7.45 -8.11
C ASP A 77 -5.03 7.49 -6.80
N VAL A 78 -4.11 8.44 -6.68
CA VAL A 78 -3.21 8.56 -5.52
C VAL A 78 -3.67 9.71 -4.64
N PHE A 79 -3.85 9.46 -3.34
CA PHE A 79 -4.27 10.48 -2.40
C PHE A 79 -3.66 10.29 -1.02
N GLY A 80 -3.21 11.38 -0.44
CA GLY A 80 -2.73 11.48 0.93
C GLY A 80 -2.34 12.92 1.25
N PRO A 81 -2.01 13.20 2.53
CA PRO A 81 -1.94 12.25 3.63
C PRO A 81 -3.32 11.70 4.05
N LEU A 82 -3.36 10.45 4.46
CA LEU A 82 -4.55 9.80 5.03
C LEU A 82 -4.16 8.95 6.24
N ALA A 83 -4.95 9.03 7.31
CA ALA A 83 -4.89 8.02 8.37
C ALA A 83 -5.50 6.69 7.91
N PHE A 84 -5.14 5.62 8.61
CA PHE A 84 -5.54 4.25 8.25
C PHE A 84 -7.06 4.07 8.18
N ASP A 85 -7.80 4.57 9.17
CA ASP A 85 -9.26 4.50 9.23
C ASP A 85 -9.90 5.16 8.00
N ASN A 86 -9.39 6.32 7.59
CA ASN A 86 -9.88 7.06 6.42
C ASN A 86 -9.42 6.48 5.09
N SER A 87 -8.48 5.54 5.11
CA SER A 87 -8.06 4.79 3.92
C SER A 87 -8.99 3.62 3.63
N ILE A 88 -9.58 3.00 4.66
CA ILE A 88 -10.31 1.73 4.56
C ILE A 88 -11.81 1.83 4.88
N SER A 89 -12.26 2.86 5.60
CA SER A 89 -13.66 3.02 6.02
C SER A 89 -14.32 4.23 5.37
N LYS A 90 -15.28 3.98 4.46
CA LYS A 90 -16.13 5.04 3.88
C LYS A 90 -16.86 5.84 4.95
N LYS A 91 -17.26 5.19 6.06
CA LYS A 91 -17.90 5.84 7.20
C LYS A 91 -16.97 6.85 7.86
N SER A 92 -15.73 6.46 8.15
CA SER A 92 -14.73 7.35 8.78
C SER A 92 -14.41 8.54 7.87
N ALA A 93 -14.15 8.25 6.58
CA ALA A 93 -13.89 9.27 5.57
C ALA A 93 -15.05 10.28 5.42
N SER A 94 -16.29 9.79 5.46
CA SER A 94 -17.50 10.64 5.38
C SER A 94 -17.64 11.55 6.60
N ILE A 95 -17.37 11.05 7.81
CA ILE A 95 -17.41 11.85 9.05
C ILE A 95 -16.40 13.00 8.97
N LYS A 96 -15.19 12.74 8.46
CA LYS A 96 -14.16 13.76 8.23
C LYS A 96 -14.35 14.58 6.95
N LYS A 97 -15.41 14.30 6.16
CA LYS A 97 -15.76 15.00 4.91
C LYS A 97 -14.63 15.03 3.88
N ILE A 98 -13.85 13.96 3.80
CA ILE A 98 -12.71 13.85 2.88
C ILE A 98 -13.25 13.65 1.46
N LYS A 99 -12.87 14.53 0.53
CA LYS A 99 -13.27 14.47 -0.87
C LYS A 99 -12.19 13.81 -1.72
N SER A 100 -12.23 12.48 -1.81
CA SER A 100 -11.35 11.69 -2.65
C SER A 100 -11.96 10.33 -2.95
N GLU A 101 -11.80 9.84 -4.18
CA GLU A 101 -12.21 8.48 -4.57
C GLU A 101 -11.44 7.39 -3.80
N VAL A 102 -10.25 7.73 -3.27
CA VAL A 102 -9.39 6.83 -2.48
C VAL A 102 -9.91 6.66 -1.05
N ALA A 103 -10.53 7.72 -0.50
CA ALA A 103 -10.90 7.75 0.91
C ALA A 103 -11.96 6.67 1.22
N GLY A 104 -11.61 5.78 2.15
CA GLY A 104 -12.42 4.65 2.56
C GLY A 104 -12.54 3.52 1.53
N ASN A 105 -11.70 3.52 0.49
CA ASN A 105 -11.79 2.59 -0.63
C ASN A 105 -10.43 2.21 -1.23
N ALA A 106 -9.35 2.29 -0.45
CA ALA A 106 -8.00 2.02 -0.94
C ALA A 106 -7.82 0.57 -1.43
N ASP A 107 -7.12 0.41 -2.54
CA ASP A 107 -6.56 -0.85 -3.05
C ASP A 107 -5.14 -1.08 -2.50
N ILE A 108 -4.39 0.01 -2.37
CA ILE A 108 -2.98 0.02 -1.98
C ILE A 108 -2.78 0.99 -0.82
N LEU A 109 -2.07 0.54 0.20
CA LEU A 109 -1.58 1.34 1.31
C LEU A 109 -0.07 1.53 1.15
N LEU A 110 0.34 2.75 0.74
CA LEU A 110 1.75 3.16 0.74
C LEU A 110 2.11 3.67 2.13
N VAL A 111 2.80 2.85 2.92
CA VAL A 111 3.15 3.14 4.32
C VAL A 111 4.33 4.11 4.43
N PRO A 112 4.45 4.87 5.54
CA PRO A 112 5.51 5.85 5.69
C PRO A 112 6.90 5.22 5.92
N ASN A 113 6.97 4.04 6.54
CA ASN A 113 8.18 3.32 6.90
C ASN A 113 7.92 1.82 7.10
N VAL A 114 9.00 1.05 7.21
CA VAL A 114 8.91 -0.41 7.34
C VAL A 114 8.19 -0.84 8.60
N GLU A 115 8.36 -0.14 9.72
CA GLU A 115 7.73 -0.49 11.00
C GLU A 115 6.22 -0.44 10.88
N THR A 116 5.68 0.59 10.23
CA THR A 116 4.23 0.73 10.00
C THR A 116 3.71 -0.40 9.11
N GLY A 117 4.40 -0.70 8.00
CA GLY A 117 3.97 -1.78 7.10
C GLY A 117 4.05 -3.16 7.74
N ASN A 118 5.16 -3.44 8.43
CA ASN A 118 5.40 -4.72 9.08
C ASN A 118 4.37 -4.96 10.21
N ALA A 119 4.18 -3.97 11.08
CA ALA A 119 3.22 -4.07 12.17
C ALA A 119 1.79 -4.23 11.65
N LEU A 120 1.40 -3.51 10.59
CA LEU A 120 0.06 -3.62 10.01
C LEU A 120 -0.20 -5.02 9.43
N VAL A 121 0.73 -5.55 8.64
CA VAL A 121 0.63 -6.91 8.09
C VAL A 121 0.54 -7.95 9.21
N LYS A 122 1.40 -7.85 10.23
CA LYS A 122 1.40 -8.81 11.34
C LYS A 122 0.13 -8.70 12.18
N MET A 123 -0.39 -7.50 12.41
CA MET A 123 -1.67 -7.29 13.08
C MET A 123 -2.80 -8.00 12.32
N MET A 124 -2.87 -7.84 11.00
CA MET A 124 -3.89 -8.49 10.18
C MET A 124 -3.77 -10.01 10.19
N ILE A 125 -2.56 -10.57 10.14
CA ILE A 125 -2.35 -12.02 10.22
C ILE A 125 -2.80 -12.56 11.59
N TYR A 126 -2.25 -12.01 12.68
CA TYR A 126 -2.40 -12.59 14.01
C TYR A 126 -3.74 -12.27 14.69
N PHE A 127 -4.34 -11.11 14.41
CA PHE A 127 -5.62 -10.74 15.02
C PHE A 127 -6.82 -10.88 14.09
N MET A 128 -6.61 -10.87 12.77
CA MET A 128 -7.71 -10.92 11.79
C MET A 128 -7.71 -12.20 10.95
N GLY A 129 -6.74 -13.10 11.14
CA GLY A 129 -6.64 -14.35 10.38
C GLY A 129 -6.37 -14.12 8.88
N ALA A 130 -5.81 -12.96 8.50
CA ALA A 130 -5.55 -12.64 7.12
C ALA A 130 -4.48 -13.57 6.52
N CYS A 131 -4.72 -14.07 5.31
CA CYS A 131 -3.69 -14.73 4.51
C CYS A 131 -2.82 -13.67 3.80
N ALA A 132 -1.53 -13.61 4.14
CA ALA A 132 -0.62 -12.64 3.57
C ALA A 132 0.28 -13.28 2.50
N ALA A 133 0.38 -12.63 1.35
CA ALA A 133 1.32 -12.97 0.28
C ALA A 133 2.47 -11.95 0.26
N GLY A 134 3.71 -12.43 0.14
CA GLY A 134 4.92 -11.60 0.11
C GLY A 134 5.72 -11.75 -1.19
N VAL A 135 5.86 -10.65 -1.93
CA VAL A 135 6.68 -10.60 -3.15
C VAL A 135 7.47 -9.29 -3.23
N VAL A 136 8.73 -9.39 -3.62
CA VAL A 136 9.58 -8.23 -3.95
C VAL A 136 9.59 -8.01 -5.45
N LEU A 137 9.39 -6.76 -5.83
CA LEU A 137 9.25 -6.28 -7.20
C LEU A 137 10.33 -5.25 -7.55
N GLY A 138 10.46 -4.92 -8.84
CA GLY A 138 11.41 -3.91 -9.36
C GLY A 138 12.74 -4.48 -9.87
N GLY A 139 12.99 -5.78 -9.65
CA GLY A 139 14.08 -6.51 -10.32
C GLY A 139 13.66 -7.10 -11.67
N LYS A 140 14.59 -7.80 -12.36
CA LYS A 140 14.29 -8.53 -13.60
C LYS A 140 13.28 -9.66 -13.42
N THR A 141 13.23 -10.22 -12.21
CA THR A 141 12.34 -11.32 -11.81
C THR A 141 11.82 -11.03 -10.39
N PRO A 142 10.55 -11.35 -10.08
CA PRO A 142 10.02 -11.22 -8.74
C PRO A 142 10.70 -12.21 -7.79
N VAL A 143 10.82 -11.83 -6.52
CA VAL A 143 11.38 -12.69 -5.47
C VAL A 143 10.31 -12.94 -4.41
N VAL A 144 9.97 -14.20 -4.19
CA VAL A 144 9.05 -14.61 -3.12
C VAL A 144 9.75 -14.44 -1.78
N ILE A 145 9.09 -13.75 -0.84
CA ILE A 145 9.56 -13.63 0.54
C ILE A 145 8.49 -14.18 1.47
N THR A 146 8.89 -15.13 2.30
CA THR A 146 8.03 -15.79 3.30
C THR A 146 8.64 -15.62 4.69
N SER A 147 7.79 -15.50 5.71
CA SER A 147 8.19 -15.65 7.09
C SER A 147 8.35 -17.14 7.45
N ARG A 148 9.23 -17.43 8.42
CA ARG A 148 9.37 -18.79 8.97
C ARG A 148 8.07 -19.31 9.59
N SER A 149 7.24 -18.40 10.10
CA SER A 149 5.94 -18.67 10.70
C SER A 149 4.80 -18.78 9.67
N ASP A 150 5.06 -18.64 8.37
CA ASP A 150 3.99 -18.64 7.38
C ASP A 150 3.52 -20.07 7.09
N GLU A 151 2.21 -20.25 7.15
CA GLU A 151 1.49 -21.47 6.76
C GLU A 151 1.56 -21.71 5.24
N SER A 152 1.15 -22.91 4.83
CA SER A 152 1.25 -23.37 3.44
C SER A 152 0.52 -22.46 2.44
N GLU A 153 -0.62 -21.92 2.87
CA GLU A 153 -1.52 -21.06 2.11
C GLU A 153 -0.86 -19.71 1.79
N ALA A 154 -0.18 -19.11 2.78
CA ALA A 154 0.56 -17.86 2.60
C ALA A 154 1.73 -18.03 1.61
N ARG A 155 2.42 -19.17 1.67
CA ARG A 155 3.50 -19.51 0.72
C ARG A 155 2.97 -19.69 -0.69
N LEU A 156 1.87 -20.43 -0.84
CA LEU A 156 1.21 -20.62 -2.13
C LEU A 156 0.72 -19.28 -2.72
N ALA A 157 0.09 -18.44 -1.90
CA ALA A 157 -0.36 -17.11 -2.30
C ALA A 157 0.82 -16.23 -2.75
N SER A 158 1.96 -16.32 -2.06
CA SER A 158 3.18 -15.60 -2.44
C SER A 158 3.76 -16.07 -3.78
N ILE A 159 3.75 -17.38 -4.04
CA ILE A 159 4.14 -17.95 -5.34
C ILE A 159 3.19 -17.48 -6.44
N ALA A 160 1.87 -17.52 -6.19
CA ALA A 160 0.87 -17.06 -7.14
C ALA A 160 1.06 -15.56 -7.46
N ALA A 161 1.30 -14.73 -6.45
CA ALA A 161 1.61 -13.31 -6.63
C ALA A 161 2.87 -13.11 -7.50
N ALA A 162 3.93 -13.89 -7.27
CA ALA A 162 5.13 -13.83 -8.10
C ALA A 162 4.89 -14.25 -9.55
N VAL A 163 4.07 -15.27 -9.79
CA VAL A 163 3.68 -15.69 -11.16
C VAL A 163 2.90 -14.59 -11.87
N VAL A 164 1.93 -13.97 -11.20
CA VAL A 164 1.17 -12.85 -11.79
C VAL A 164 2.07 -11.65 -12.06
N ALA A 165 3.06 -11.40 -11.21
CA ALA A 165 4.02 -10.31 -11.41
C ALA A 165 4.94 -10.50 -12.64
N LEU A 166 5.09 -11.72 -13.17
CA LEU A 166 5.89 -12.00 -14.38
C LEU A 166 5.17 -11.65 -15.68
N ASN A 167 3.83 -11.78 -15.70
CA ASN A 167 2.98 -11.56 -16.87
C ASN A 167 2.59 -10.09 -17.03
#